data_AF-A0A5K1AUG8-F1
#
_entry.id   AF-A0A5K1AUG8-F1
#
_cell.length_a   1.000
_cell.length_b   1.000
_cell.length_c   1.000
_cell.angle_alpha   90.00
_cell.angle_beta   90.00
_cell.angle_gamma   90.00
#
_symmetry.space_group_name_H-M   'P 1'
#
loop_
_entity.id
_entity.type
_entity.pdbx_description
1 polymer ?
#
loop_
_entity_poly.entity_id
_entity_poly.type
_entity_poly.pdbx_seq_one_letter_code
_entity_poly.pdbx_strand_id
1 'polypeptide(L)'
;AGLQPLDMDVGKWLRKHAPSGTPIILAMNKSELLDDGSGSLAAAAGEAHALGFGEPLPISAETGLGMADLYEILHPLLEEYVLQNNQNYH
;
A
#
# COMPACT_ATOMS: atom_id res chain seq x y z
N ALA A 1 -0.33 -15.48 -4.26
CA ALA A 1 0.86 -15.24 -5.09
C ALA A 1 1.78 -14.29 -4.32
N GLY A 2 3.10 -14.50 -4.38
CA GLY A 2 4.08 -13.72 -3.63
C GLY A 2 4.72 -12.59 -4.45
N LEU A 3 5.75 -11.96 -3.88
CA LEU A 3 6.44 -10.82 -4.49
C LEU A 3 7.17 -11.24 -5.79
N GLN A 4 6.96 -10.50 -6.87
CA GLN A 4 7.57 -10.80 -8.17
C GLN A 4 8.81 -9.94 -8.44
N PRO A 5 9.73 -10.36 -9.33
CA PRO A 5 10.89 -9.55 -9.70
C PRO A 5 10.53 -8.15 -10.23
N LEU A 6 9.42 -8.04 -10.96
CA LEU A 6 8.93 -6.76 -11.47
C LEU A 6 8.52 -5.81 -10.33
N ASP A 7 7.92 -6.32 -9.25
CA ASP A 7 7.54 -5.52 -8.09
C ASP A 7 8.77 -4.89 -7.43
N MET A 8 9.88 -5.62 -7.37
CA MET A 8 11.15 -5.11 -6.85
C MET A 8 11.70 -3.96 -7.70
N ASP A 9 11.58 -4.06 -9.02
CA ASP A 9 12.06 -3.02 -9.93
C ASP A 9 11.15 -1.78 -9.88
N VAL A 10 9.84 -1.95 -9.77
CA VAL A 10 8.90 -0.84 -9.49
C VAL A 10 9.21 -0.20 -8.14
N GLY A 11 9.45 -0.98 -7.09
CA GLY A 11 9.79 -0.46 -5.76
C GLY A 11 11.10 0.33 -5.76
N LYS A 12 12.14 -0.17 -6.43
CA LYS A 12 13.39 0.59 -6.65
C LYS A 12 13.14 1.88 -7.41
N TRP A 13 12.32 1.84 -8.45
CA TRP A 13 12.00 3.01 -9.27
C TRP A 13 11.26 4.07 -8.45
N LEU A 14 10.24 3.69 -7.68
CA LEU A 14 9.48 4.58 -6.81
C LEU A 14 10.36 5.24 -5.75
N ARG A 15 11.22 4.48 -5.05
CA ARG A 15 12.15 5.06 -4.06
C ARG A 15 13.10 6.09 -4.64
N LYS A 16 13.44 5.98 -5.93
CA LYS A 16 14.37 6.89 -6.60
C LYS A 16 13.69 8.12 -7.21
N HIS A 17 12.44 7.98 -7.67
CA HIS A 17 11.80 9.00 -8.51
C HIS A 17 10.51 9.58 -7.96
N ALA A 18 9.92 9.00 -6.91
CA ALA A 18 8.76 9.59 -6.27
C ALA A 18 9.13 10.98 -5.72
N PRO A 19 8.30 12.01 -5.93
CA PRO A 19 8.55 13.33 -5.36
C PRO A 19 8.68 13.25 -3.84
N SER A 20 9.59 14.03 -3.29
CA SER A 20 9.75 14.14 -1.83
C SER A 20 8.42 14.54 -1.21
N GLY A 21 7.99 13.79 -0.18
CA GLY A 21 6.74 14.03 0.52
C GLY A 21 5.51 13.40 -0.13
N THR A 22 5.62 12.70 -1.27
CA THR A 22 4.51 11.88 -1.79
C THR A 22 4.34 10.63 -0.93
N PRO A 23 3.18 10.42 -0.27
CA PRO A 23 2.93 9.20 0.50
C PRO A 23 2.86 7.98 -0.43
N ILE A 24 3.53 6.89 -0.04
CA ILE A 24 3.46 5.60 -0.74
C ILE A 24 2.91 4.57 0.24
N ILE A 25 1.80 3.95 -0.12
CA ILE A 25 1.14 2.90 0.67
C ILE A 25 1.31 1.58 -0.08
N LEU A 26 1.88 0.59 0.60
CA LEU A 26 2.00 -0.75 0.06
C LEU A 26 0.76 -1.56 0.41
N ALA A 27 0.03 -2.03 -0.60
CA ALA A 27 -1.16 -2.86 -0.41
C ALA A 27 -0.98 -4.21 -1.09
N MET A 28 -1.17 -5.29 -0.35
CA MET A 28 -1.19 -6.66 -0.86
C MET A 28 -2.61 -7.02 -1.24
N ASN A 29 -2.96 -6.85 -2.51
CA ASN A 29 -4.28 -7.22 -2.99
C ASN A 29 -4.42 -8.74 -3.11
N LYS A 30 -5.67 -9.24 -3.05
CA LYS A 30 -6.02 -10.67 -3.05
C LYS A 30 -5.60 -11.42 -1.78
N SER A 31 -5.50 -10.71 -0.65
CA SER A 31 -5.05 -11.30 0.61
C SER A 31 -6.03 -12.33 1.20
N GLU A 32 -7.29 -12.36 0.76
CA GLU A 32 -8.28 -13.38 1.14
C GLU A 32 -7.84 -14.81 0.78
N LEU A 33 -6.96 -14.96 -0.22
CA LEU A 33 -6.42 -16.25 -0.64
C LEU A 33 -5.29 -16.74 0.30
N LEU A 34 -4.77 -15.86 1.13
CA LEU A 34 -3.63 -16.10 2.03
C LEU A 34 -4.03 -16.09 3.51
N ASP A 35 -5.23 -15.58 3.81
CA ASP A 35 -5.82 -15.56 5.15
C ASP A 35 -6.55 -16.87 5.47
N ASP A 36 -5.80 -17.97 5.42
CA ASP A 36 -6.30 -19.34 5.65
C ASP A 36 -5.89 -19.90 7.03
N GLY A 37 -5.30 -19.06 7.89
CA GLY A 37 -4.77 -19.46 9.21
C GLY A 37 -3.47 -20.26 9.17
N SER A 38 -2.88 -20.51 7.99
CA SER A 38 -1.60 -21.25 7.85
C SER A 38 -0.36 -20.39 8.10
N GLY A 39 -0.53 -19.07 8.25
CA GLY A 39 0.57 -18.10 8.31
C GLY A 39 1.05 -17.62 6.94
N SER A 40 0.42 -18.05 5.84
CA SER A 40 0.75 -17.62 4.47
C SER A 40 0.68 -16.10 4.29
N LEU A 41 -0.30 -15.44 4.92
CA LEU A 41 -0.40 -13.97 4.92
C LEU A 41 0.82 -13.29 5.56
N ALA A 42 1.27 -13.78 6.72
CA ALA A 42 2.41 -13.21 7.42
C ALA A 42 3.73 -13.43 6.66
N ALA A 43 3.88 -14.58 5.99
CA ALA A 43 5.03 -14.84 5.12
C ALA A 43 5.05 -13.86 3.93
N ALA A 44 3.92 -13.67 3.26
CA ALA A 44 3.79 -12.72 2.16
C ALA A 44 4.04 -11.26 2.59
N ALA A 45 3.56 -10.86 3.77
CA ALA A 45 3.84 -9.56 4.37
C ALA A 45 5.36 -9.36 4.59
N GLY A 46 6.03 -10.38 5.15
CA GLY A 46 7.47 -10.36 5.36
C GLY A 46 8.27 -10.20 4.07
N GLU A 47 7.84 -10.85 2.97
CA GLU A 47 8.45 -10.65 1.65
C GLU A 47 8.21 -9.22 1.14
N ALA A 48 6.96 -8.74 1.18
CA ALA A 48 6.57 -7.43 0.68
C ALA A 48 7.29 -6.28 1.42
N HIS A 49 7.64 -6.46 2.69
CA HIS A 49 8.43 -5.51 3.47
C HIS A 49 9.80 -5.19 2.82
N ALA A 50 10.34 -6.08 1.98
CA ALA A 50 11.58 -5.83 1.21
C ALA A 50 11.46 -4.65 0.20
N LEU A 51 10.24 -4.24 -0.15
CA LEU A 51 9.98 -3.04 -0.96
C LEU A 51 10.25 -1.74 -0.20
N GLY A 52 10.33 -1.76 1.13
CA GLY A 52 10.77 -0.64 1.94
C GLY A 52 9.78 0.53 1.99
N PHE A 53 8.48 0.25 1.89
CA PHE A 53 7.40 1.25 1.99
C PHE A 53 6.62 1.15 3.32
N GLY A 54 7.23 0.55 4.35
CA GLY A 54 6.57 0.29 5.63
C GLY A 54 5.78 -1.02 5.65
N GLU A 55 4.82 -1.10 6.56
CA GLU A 55 4.01 -2.31 6.76
C GLU A 55 3.01 -2.49 5.60
N PRO A 56 3.03 -3.63 4.89
CA PRO A 56 2.11 -3.89 3.80
C PRO A 56 0.68 -4.10 4.33
N LEU A 57 -0.28 -3.35 3.79
CA LEU A 57 -1.69 -3.49 4.12
C LEU A 57 -2.31 -4.68 3.36
N PRO A 58 -2.82 -5.71 4.04
CA PRO A 58 -3.56 -6.78 3.37
C PRO A 58 -4.94 -6.28 2.95
N ILE A 59 -5.25 -6.36 1.65
CA ILE A 59 -6.56 -5.97 1.12
C ILE A 59 -7.15 -7.03 0.19
N SER A 60 -8.47 -6.94 0.00
CA SER A 60 -9.17 -7.57 -1.11
C SER A 60 -10.19 -6.62 -1.69
N ALA A 61 -9.93 -6.18 -2.93
CA ALA A 61 -10.92 -5.41 -3.68
C ALA A 61 -12.19 -6.22 -4.02
N GLU A 62 -12.12 -7.56 -4.00
CA GLU A 62 -13.27 -8.42 -4.32
C GLU A 62 -14.16 -8.71 -3.12
N THR A 63 -13.56 -8.98 -1.95
CA THR A 63 -14.32 -9.36 -0.75
C THR A 63 -14.53 -8.20 0.23
N GLY A 64 -13.82 -7.09 0.06
CA GLY A 64 -13.85 -5.95 0.97
C GLY A 64 -12.87 -6.05 2.14
N LEU A 65 -12.09 -7.13 2.23
CA LEU A 65 -11.04 -7.28 3.25
C LEU A 65 -10.10 -6.05 3.25
N GLY A 66 -9.82 -5.50 4.43
CA GLY A 66 -8.86 -4.39 4.63
C GLY A 66 -9.26 -3.06 4.01
N MET A 67 -10.46 -2.94 3.41
CA MET A 67 -10.88 -1.68 2.76
C MET A 67 -11.19 -0.57 3.76
N ALA A 68 -11.66 -0.91 4.97
CA ALA A 68 -11.84 0.06 6.06
C ALA A 68 -10.48 0.60 6.52
N ASP A 69 -9.49 -0.27 6.71
CA ASP A 69 -8.14 0.14 7.10
C ASP A 69 -7.48 0.99 6.00
N LEU A 70 -7.68 0.63 4.73
CA LEU A 70 -7.21 1.43 3.59
C LEU A 70 -7.85 2.82 3.59
N TYR A 71 -9.15 2.91 3.89
CA TYR A 71 -9.85 4.19 4.01
C TYR A 71 -9.27 5.05 5.13
N GLU A 72 -9.06 4.49 6.33
CA GLU A 72 -8.50 5.21 7.47
C GLU A 72 -7.09 5.76 7.18
N ILE A 73 -6.28 5.04 6.40
CA ILE A 73 -4.96 5.51 5.96
C ILE A 73 -5.10 6.63 4.91
N LEU A 74 -5.98 6.46 3.93
CA LEU A 74 -6.11 7.41 2.81
C LEU A 74 -6.80 8.72 3.21
N HIS A 75 -7.74 8.66 4.15
CA HIS A 75 -8.59 9.80 4.52
C HIS A 75 -7.79 11.06 4.91
N PRO A 76 -6.85 11.05 5.87
CA PRO A 76 -6.09 12.24 6.22
C PRO A 76 -5.19 12.74 5.09
N LEU A 77 -4.65 11.84 4.25
CA LEU A 77 -3.81 12.21 3.10
C LEU A 77 -4.62 12.93 2.03
N LEU A 78 -5.85 12.48 1.80
CA LEU A 78 -6.80 13.12 0.89
C LEU A 78 -7.25 14.49 1.43
N GLU A 79 -7.55 14.60 2.71
CA GLU A 79 -7.89 15.88 3.35
C GLU A 79 -6.75 16.90 3.19
N GLU A 80 -5.51 16.51 3.52
CA GLU A 80 -4.32 17.34 3.36
C GLU A 80 -4.13 17.77 1.89
N TYR A 81 -4.23 16.82 0.96
CA TYR A 81 -4.11 17.11 -0.47
C TYR A 81 -5.18 18.12 -0.93
N VAL A 82 -6.44 17.94 -0.53
CA VAL A 82 -7.54 18.85 -0.90
C VAL A 82 -7.31 20.25 -0.32
N LEU A 83 -6.87 20.36 0.94
CA LEU A 83 -6.56 21.65 1.57
C LEU A 83 -5.43 22.37 0.84
N GLN A 84 -4.32 21.70 0.56
CA GLN A 84 -3.18 22.27 -0.16
C GLN A 84 -3.59 22.76 -1.55
N ASN A 85 -4.38 21.98 -2.28
CA ASN A 85 -4.80 22.36 -3.63
C ASN A 85 -5.84 23.48 -3.64
N ASN A 86 -6.73 23.56 -2.66
CA ASN A 86 -7.72 24.65 -2.59
C ASN A 86 -7.10 26.00 -2.20
N GLN A 87 -6.01 26.01 -1.42
CA GLN A 87 -5.26 27.24 -1.11
C GLN A 87 -4.51 27.80 -2.32
N ASN A 88 -4.21 26.98 -3.33
CA ASN A 88 -3.49 27.41 -4.54
C ASN A 88 -4.39 28.15 -5.56
N TYR A 89 -5.70 28.28 -5.30
CA TYR A 89 -6.66 29.00 -6.15
C TYR A 89 -7.05 30.39 -5.61
N HIS A 90 -6.38 30.87 -4.54
CA HIS A 90 -6.52 32.23 -4.00
C HIS A 90 -5.19 32.98 -4.10
#